data_AF-A0A7X7KRZ4-F1
#
_entry.id   AF-A0A7X7KRZ4-F1
#
_cell.length_a   1.000
_cell.length_b   1.000
_cell.length_c   1.000
_cell.angle_alpha   90.00
_cell.angle_beta   90.00
_cell.angle_gamma   90.00
#
_symmetry.space_group_name_H-M   'P 1'
#
loop_
_entity.id
_entity.type
_entity.pdbx_description
1 polymer ?
#
loop_
_entity_poly.entity_id
_entity_poly.type
_entity_poly.pdbx_seq_one_letter_code
_entity_poly.pdbx_strand_id
1 'polypeptide(L)'
;IDLGDGGPVGLITYMRTDSVAVAQEAQEQAREAIAALYGKEYVPATPNRFRSRQSAQEAHEAIRPTDVQRSPEAVASYLTPPQLRLYTLIWRRFMASQMEAARQVDHAIDIEARGSHLTHAYLFRATARETVFPGYLAVYSVREVDAEDEENLLQGRLPDLAVGALCRLLKLDREQCFTSPPRRYSEAMLVKALEQNGVGRPSTYATIVNTIQDRDYAVKEKGLLVPTELGFSVNDYLVQRMPSLFDIGFTAEMEAELDQIEEGTLDWTRMLQGFYDKFRLWVQVDDAQAVPAAAVIRDLLEAFPKDLAWDAPAKRGRRTYDDAEFHASILQQITDGSKAISERQWKALIALLARYAERCPALLAAAEKHGLRQAVEAQMAAQEARAAAPPPTPNEADLKLLAPLANVTWEAPAKRGRRTYDDARFYKSLRRQVEEGRALSSAQTEALKRLVSRYASQIPDFERVAADLALATESGTAGTAPENAEAAAAQREALQPLIDLLALIHDWDPPAAKGRRTFDDREFAESLTRQFQQKGTLSDRQQGALRKVLSKYAGQIPDYETRASELGLQAPSAAPTPVDAVCPECGAPMLQRTNRRKGTTFYGCSAFPKC
;
A
#
# COMPACT_ATOMS: atom_id res chain seq x y z
N ILE A 1 1.01 5.83 -36.50
CA ILE A 1 -0.44 5.99 -36.74
C ILE A 1 -0.63 6.10 -38.24
N ASP A 2 -1.53 5.32 -38.82
CA ASP A 2 -1.84 5.46 -40.24
C ASP A 2 -2.83 6.62 -40.42
N LEU A 3 -2.44 7.62 -41.20
CA LEU A 3 -3.23 8.83 -41.46
C LEU A 3 -3.90 8.80 -42.84
N GLY A 4 -3.85 7.67 -43.56
CA GLY A 4 -4.44 7.51 -44.89
C GLY A 4 -3.59 8.04 -46.04
N ASP A 5 -2.73 9.04 -45.80
CA ASP A 5 -1.84 9.63 -46.81
C ASP A 5 -0.38 9.25 -46.53
N GLY A 6 0.17 8.27 -47.27
CA GLY A 6 1.61 7.98 -47.30
C GLY A 6 2.16 6.99 -46.25
N GLY A 7 1.30 6.25 -45.55
CA GLY A 7 1.69 5.18 -44.63
C GLY A 7 1.79 5.60 -43.16
N PRO A 8 2.28 4.71 -42.27
CA PRO A 8 2.29 4.97 -40.83
C PRO A 8 3.30 6.06 -40.45
N VAL A 9 2.83 7.09 -39.75
CA VAL A 9 3.65 8.21 -39.26
C VAL A 9 3.74 8.24 -37.73
N GLY A 10 4.89 8.67 -37.19
CA GLY A 10 5.07 9.00 -35.78
C GLY A 10 4.54 10.40 -35.48
N LEU A 11 3.60 10.52 -34.53
CA LEU A 11 2.99 11.81 -34.18
C LEU A 11 3.77 12.60 -33.12
N ILE A 12 4.57 11.91 -32.31
CA ILE A 12 5.36 12.52 -31.24
C ILE A 12 6.80 12.05 -31.31
N THR A 13 7.71 12.82 -30.73
CA THR A 13 9.10 12.42 -30.48
C THR A 13 9.17 11.28 -29.44
N TYR A 14 10.36 10.72 -29.23
CA TYR A 14 10.55 9.58 -28.31
C TYR A 14 10.13 9.93 -26.88
N MET A 15 9.28 9.10 -26.28
CA MET A 15 8.59 9.40 -25.01
C MET A 15 9.40 9.11 -23.74
N ARG A 16 10.58 8.48 -23.86
CA ARG A 16 11.47 8.22 -22.72
C ARG A 16 12.64 9.18 -22.80
N THR A 17 12.42 10.37 -22.25
CA THR A 17 13.40 11.43 -22.23
C THR A 17 13.27 12.20 -20.91
N ASP A 18 14.40 12.64 -20.39
CA ASP A 18 14.58 13.58 -19.30
C ASP A 18 14.93 14.99 -19.82
N SER A 19 14.99 15.17 -21.14
CA SER A 19 15.35 16.41 -21.79
C SER A 19 14.12 17.27 -22.05
N VAL A 20 14.29 18.57 -21.85
CA VAL A 20 13.32 19.61 -22.22
C VAL A 20 13.82 20.46 -23.39
N ALA A 21 14.96 20.08 -23.98
CA ALA A 21 15.51 20.76 -25.14
C ALA A 21 14.62 20.53 -26.37
N VAL A 22 14.52 21.54 -27.23
CA VAL A 22 13.73 21.52 -28.46
C VAL A 22 14.63 21.91 -29.62
N ALA A 23 14.57 21.15 -30.72
CA ALA A 23 15.32 21.43 -31.93
C ALA A 23 14.90 22.77 -32.56
N GLN A 24 15.86 23.48 -33.16
CA GLN A 24 15.61 24.79 -33.75
C GLN A 24 14.49 24.76 -34.81
N GLU A 25 14.48 23.73 -35.67
CA GLU A 25 13.45 23.54 -36.70
C GLU A 25 12.04 23.47 -36.10
N ALA A 26 11.88 22.80 -34.95
CA ALA A 26 10.60 22.68 -34.27
C ALA A 26 10.17 24.00 -33.59
N GLN A 27 11.13 24.80 -33.12
CA GLN A 27 10.85 26.14 -32.61
C GLN A 27 10.35 27.06 -33.73
N GLU A 28 10.97 27.00 -34.91
CA GLU A 28 10.56 27.79 -36.07
C GLU A 28 9.16 27.40 -36.54
N GLN A 29 8.87 26.10 -36.68
CA GLN A 29 7.52 25.62 -37.00
C GLN A 29 6.48 26.07 -35.97
N ALA A 30 6.79 26.00 -34.67
CA ALA A 30 5.88 26.45 -33.63
C ALA A 30 5.60 27.96 -33.75
N ARG A 31 6.61 28.78 -34.04
CA ARG A 31 6.44 30.24 -34.23
C ARG A 31 5.49 30.56 -35.38
N GLU A 32 5.65 29.86 -36.51
CA GLU A 32 4.76 30.02 -37.67
C GLU A 32 3.32 29.61 -37.33
N ALA A 33 3.15 28.45 -36.68
CA ALA A 33 1.83 27.97 -36.26
C ALA A 33 1.17 28.90 -35.24
N ILE A 34 1.92 29.44 -34.27
CA ILE A 34 1.41 30.40 -33.29
C ILE A 34 0.98 31.70 -33.98
N ALA A 35 1.79 32.22 -34.89
CA ALA A 35 1.47 33.43 -35.64
C ALA A 35 0.16 33.27 -36.45
N ALA A 36 -0.04 32.08 -37.05
CA ALA A 36 -1.21 31.78 -37.87
C ALA A 36 -2.48 31.55 -37.03
N LEU A 37 -2.38 30.85 -35.90
CA LEU A 37 -3.53 30.44 -35.08
C LEU A 37 -3.94 31.47 -34.04
N TYR A 38 -2.98 32.15 -33.41
CA TYR A 38 -3.21 33.04 -32.26
C TYR A 38 -2.88 34.51 -32.54
N GLY A 39 -2.05 34.79 -33.55
CA GLY A 39 -1.62 36.14 -33.90
C GLY A 39 -0.15 36.43 -33.55
N LYS A 40 0.39 37.50 -34.13
CA LYS A 40 1.81 37.86 -34.00
C LYS A 40 2.20 38.28 -32.58
N GLU A 41 1.25 38.81 -31.82
CA GLU A 41 1.42 39.24 -30.43
C GLU A 41 1.66 38.07 -29.46
N TYR A 42 1.31 36.84 -29.85
CA TYR A 42 1.57 35.63 -29.06
C TYR A 42 2.91 34.97 -29.39
N VAL A 43 3.62 35.47 -30.41
CA VAL A 43 4.94 34.98 -30.79
C VAL A 43 6.01 35.79 -30.05
N PRO A 44 6.87 35.15 -29.25
CA PRO A 44 7.89 35.88 -28.51
C PRO A 44 8.93 36.49 -29.44
N ALA A 45 9.51 37.63 -29.06
CA ALA A 45 10.52 38.30 -29.87
C ALA A 45 11.75 37.41 -30.12
N THR A 46 12.19 36.70 -29.07
CA THR A 46 13.24 35.68 -29.13
C THR A 46 12.66 34.30 -28.83
N PRO A 47 13.05 33.22 -29.55
CA PRO A 47 12.55 31.88 -29.26
C PRO A 47 12.86 31.42 -27.83
N ASN A 48 11.88 30.82 -27.15
CA ASN A 48 12.04 30.28 -25.81
C ASN A 48 12.94 29.04 -25.84
N ARG A 49 14.05 29.07 -25.12
CA ARG A 49 14.99 27.95 -25.00
C ARG A 49 15.00 27.42 -23.57
N PHE A 50 14.73 26.13 -23.42
CA PHE A 50 14.77 25.43 -22.14
C PHE A 50 16.01 24.54 -22.08
N ARG A 51 16.79 24.67 -21.01
CA ARG A 51 17.97 23.83 -20.78
C ARG A 51 17.60 22.67 -19.86
N SER A 52 18.00 21.48 -20.26
CA SER A 52 17.94 20.28 -19.42
C SER A 52 18.97 20.36 -18.28
N ARG A 53 18.80 19.53 -17.25
CA ARG A 53 19.79 19.41 -16.17
C ARG A 53 21.09 18.81 -16.71
N GLN A 54 22.21 19.08 -16.02
CA GLN A 54 23.56 18.70 -16.43
C GLN A 54 23.80 17.18 -16.51
N SER A 55 22.93 16.37 -15.92
CA SER A 55 22.93 14.90 -15.94
C SER A 55 21.90 14.29 -16.90
N ALA A 56 21.22 15.12 -17.71
CA ALA A 56 20.26 14.61 -18.67
C ALA A 56 21.01 13.99 -19.85
N GLN A 57 20.56 12.84 -20.35
CA GLN A 57 21.17 12.20 -21.52
C GLN A 57 21.08 13.16 -22.72
N GLU A 58 22.17 13.89 -23.01
CA GLU A 58 22.19 15.09 -23.87
C GLU A 58 21.79 14.84 -25.35
N ALA A 59 21.61 13.58 -25.75
CA ALA A 59 21.19 13.19 -27.09
C ALA A 59 19.67 13.20 -27.32
N HIS A 60 18.85 13.49 -26.29
CA HIS A 60 17.40 13.38 -26.39
C HIS A 60 16.68 14.75 -26.46
N GLU A 61 15.58 14.78 -27.22
CA GLU A 61 14.70 15.94 -27.39
C GLU A 61 13.46 15.80 -26.50
N ALA A 62 12.85 16.92 -26.10
CA ALA A 62 11.57 16.96 -25.40
C ALA A 62 10.46 16.19 -26.12
N ILE A 63 9.49 15.69 -25.34
CA ILE A 63 8.27 15.08 -25.88
C ILE A 63 7.40 16.17 -26.51
N ARG A 64 7.29 16.16 -27.83
CA ARG A 64 6.53 17.13 -28.62
C ARG A 64 5.92 16.50 -29.86
N PRO A 65 4.98 17.18 -30.55
CA PRO A 65 4.56 16.76 -31.88
C PRO A 65 5.75 16.73 -32.85
N THR A 66 5.81 15.73 -33.72
CA THR A 66 6.80 15.68 -34.80
C THR A 66 6.56 16.78 -35.83
N ASP A 67 5.30 17.15 -36.03
CA ASP A 67 4.81 18.19 -36.93
C ASP A 67 3.66 18.94 -36.23
N VAL A 68 3.86 20.23 -35.98
CA VAL A 68 2.89 21.09 -35.26
C VAL A 68 1.64 21.39 -36.08
N GLN A 69 1.70 21.30 -37.41
CA GLN A 69 0.57 21.60 -38.28
C GLN A 69 -0.53 20.54 -38.15
N ARG A 70 -0.18 19.36 -37.64
CA ARG A 70 -1.13 18.29 -37.29
C ARG A 70 -1.82 18.65 -35.98
N SER A 71 -2.75 19.59 -36.04
CA SER A 71 -3.52 19.99 -34.87
C SER A 71 -4.31 18.78 -34.31
N PRO A 72 -4.66 18.79 -33.01
CA PRO A 72 -5.47 17.72 -32.44
C PRO A 72 -6.77 17.48 -33.19
N GLU A 73 -7.40 18.52 -33.71
CA GLU A 73 -8.62 18.47 -34.52
C GLU A 73 -8.38 17.74 -35.85
N ALA A 74 -7.24 18.01 -36.51
CA ALA A 74 -6.89 17.41 -37.79
C ALA A 74 -6.61 15.90 -37.69
N VAL A 75 -6.07 15.42 -36.57
CA VAL A 75 -5.74 14.00 -36.37
C VAL A 75 -6.83 13.22 -35.61
N ALA A 76 -7.90 13.90 -35.16
CA ALA A 76 -8.90 13.32 -34.27
C ALA A 76 -9.58 12.07 -34.83
N SER A 77 -9.87 12.03 -36.13
CA SER A 77 -10.52 10.89 -36.80
C SER A 77 -9.66 9.63 -36.85
N TYR A 78 -8.34 9.76 -36.72
CA TYR A 78 -7.38 8.66 -36.81
C TYR A 78 -6.94 8.11 -35.46
N LEU A 79 -7.31 8.79 -34.37
CA LEU A 79 -6.87 8.47 -33.01
C LEU A 79 -8.02 7.92 -32.17
N THR A 80 -7.70 6.92 -31.34
CA THR A 80 -8.62 6.52 -30.27
C THR A 80 -8.79 7.66 -29.26
N PRO A 81 -9.91 7.73 -28.51
CA PRO A 81 -10.12 8.81 -27.54
C PRO A 81 -8.98 9.00 -26.53
N PRO A 82 -8.34 7.94 -25.96
CA PRO A 82 -7.18 8.11 -25.09
C PRO A 82 -5.94 8.69 -25.79
N GLN A 83 -5.66 8.24 -27.02
CA GLN A 83 -4.53 8.74 -27.81
C GLN A 83 -4.73 10.21 -28.17
N LEU A 84 -5.94 10.59 -28.58
CA LEU A 84 -6.27 11.97 -28.90
C LEU A 84 -6.06 12.87 -27.67
N ARG A 85 -6.58 12.48 -26.50
CA ARG A 85 -6.38 13.26 -25.26
C ARG A 85 -4.89 13.46 -24.92
N LEU A 86 -4.08 12.40 -25.02
CA LEU A 86 -2.64 12.49 -24.77
C LEU A 86 -1.94 13.37 -25.81
N TYR A 87 -2.28 13.22 -27.09
CA TYR A 87 -1.72 14.04 -28.16
C TYR A 87 -2.08 15.51 -27.99
N THR A 88 -3.35 15.83 -27.68
CA THR A 88 -3.81 17.19 -27.37
C THR A 88 -3.01 17.81 -26.23
N LEU A 89 -2.76 17.03 -25.16
CA LEU A 89 -1.96 17.51 -24.03
C LEU A 89 -0.52 17.85 -24.44
N ILE A 90 0.14 16.94 -25.17
CA ILE A 90 1.51 17.12 -25.65
C ILE A 90 1.58 18.33 -26.60
N TRP A 91 0.64 18.42 -27.55
CA TRP A 91 0.57 19.51 -28.52
C TRP A 91 0.37 20.86 -27.82
N ARG A 92 -0.60 20.97 -26.90
CA ARG A 92 -0.88 22.21 -26.17
C ARG A 92 0.30 22.63 -25.29
N ARG A 93 0.94 21.68 -24.60
CA ARG A 93 2.11 21.96 -23.75
C ARG A 93 3.28 22.46 -24.58
N PHE A 94 3.54 21.84 -25.74
CA PHE A 94 4.60 22.25 -26.64
C PHE A 94 4.34 23.65 -27.20
N MET A 95 3.14 23.90 -27.74
CA MET A 95 2.77 25.21 -28.28
C MET A 95 2.88 26.31 -27.22
N ALA A 96 2.30 26.08 -26.03
CA ALA A 96 2.39 27.02 -24.92
C ALA A 96 3.84 27.34 -24.52
N SER A 97 4.75 26.35 -24.56
CA SER A 97 6.17 26.59 -24.24
C SER A 97 6.86 27.58 -25.19
N GLN A 98 6.36 27.72 -26.42
CA GLN A 98 6.91 28.58 -27.46
C GLN A 98 6.14 29.90 -27.64
N MET A 99 5.13 30.17 -26.80
CA MET A 99 4.33 31.41 -26.81
C MET A 99 4.90 32.49 -25.89
N GLU A 100 4.44 33.72 -26.07
CA GLU A 100 4.71 34.86 -25.20
C GLU A 100 4.14 34.64 -23.78
N ALA A 101 4.79 35.22 -22.78
CA ALA A 101 4.37 35.11 -21.38
C ALA A 101 3.00 35.76 -21.16
N ALA A 102 2.18 35.15 -20.29
CA ALA A 102 0.98 35.80 -19.79
C ALA A 102 1.35 37.04 -18.99
N ARG A 103 0.58 38.12 -19.15
CA ARG A 103 0.70 39.33 -18.32
C ARG A 103 -0.51 39.43 -17.43
N GLN A 104 -0.27 39.43 -16.13
CA GLN A 104 -1.30 39.46 -15.11
C GLN A 104 -1.01 40.59 -14.12
N VAL A 105 -2.07 41.16 -13.57
CA VAL A 105 -2.02 42.21 -12.55
C VAL A 105 -2.63 41.63 -11.28
N ASP A 106 -1.83 41.61 -10.22
CA ASP A 106 -2.27 41.20 -8.90
C ASP A 106 -2.79 42.43 -8.15
N HIS A 107 -4.07 42.39 -7.79
CA HIS A 107 -4.75 43.39 -6.99
C HIS A 107 -4.77 42.92 -5.54
N ALA A 108 -4.31 43.78 -4.62
CA ALA A 108 -4.39 43.54 -3.18
C ALA A 108 -4.98 44.76 -2.48
N ILE A 109 -6.05 44.54 -1.71
CA ILE A 109 -6.71 45.58 -0.93
C ILE A 109 -6.69 45.14 0.54
N ASP A 110 -6.08 45.99 1.36
CA ASP A 110 -6.08 45.86 2.81
C ASP A 110 -7.13 46.80 3.41
N ILE A 111 -8.10 46.24 4.12
CA ILE A 111 -9.19 46.97 4.76
C ILE A 111 -8.99 46.89 6.26
N GLU A 112 -8.73 48.06 6.85
CA GLU A 112 -8.58 48.19 8.29
C GLU A 112 -9.92 48.54 8.95
N ALA A 113 -10.34 47.74 9.92
CA ALA A 113 -11.50 47.99 10.74
C ALA A 113 -11.08 48.49 12.13
N ARG A 114 -11.38 49.77 12.40
CA ARG A 114 -11.15 50.45 13.70
C ARG A 114 -12.42 51.17 14.15
N GLY A 115 -12.69 51.19 15.44
CA GLY A 115 -13.82 51.92 16.01
C GLY A 115 -13.90 51.78 17.53
N SER A 116 -14.57 52.70 18.20
CA SER A 116 -14.75 52.72 19.67
C SER A 116 -15.41 51.45 20.22
N HIS A 117 -16.14 50.72 19.38
CA HIS A 117 -16.84 49.49 19.73
C HIS A 117 -16.03 48.21 19.46
N LEU A 118 -14.83 48.32 18.90
CA LEU A 118 -13.94 47.18 18.62
C LEU A 118 -12.83 47.14 19.67
N THR A 119 -12.58 45.96 20.23
CA THR A 119 -11.53 45.74 21.24
C THR A 119 -10.13 45.74 20.62
N HIS A 120 -10.03 45.36 19.34
CA HIS A 120 -8.78 45.28 18.59
C HIS A 120 -8.96 45.92 17.21
N ALA A 121 -7.86 46.37 16.60
CA ALA A 121 -7.83 46.69 15.18
C ALA A 121 -7.76 45.38 14.39
N TYR A 122 -8.63 45.22 13.40
CA TYR A 122 -8.63 44.06 12.52
C TYR A 122 -8.18 44.47 11.11
N LEU A 123 -7.40 43.61 10.48
CA LEU A 123 -6.97 43.76 9.08
C LEU A 123 -7.60 42.66 8.24
N PHE A 124 -8.39 43.05 7.25
CA PHE A 124 -8.91 42.15 6.23
C PHE A 124 -8.12 42.36 4.95
N ARG A 125 -7.74 41.29 4.26
CA ARG A 125 -7.06 41.34 2.97
C ARG A 125 -7.90 40.67 1.90
N ALA A 126 -8.09 41.36 0.78
CA ALA A 126 -8.69 40.80 -0.42
C ALA A 126 -7.64 40.81 -1.54
N THR A 127 -7.48 39.68 -2.22
CA THR A 127 -6.54 39.51 -3.34
C THR A 127 -7.28 39.01 -4.57
N ALA A 128 -7.02 39.61 -5.73
CA ALA A 128 -7.49 39.12 -7.02
C ALA A 128 -6.39 39.19 -8.06
N ARG A 129 -6.54 38.36 -9.10
CA ARG A 129 -5.63 38.34 -10.24
C ARG A 129 -6.40 38.58 -11.53
N GLU A 130 -6.02 39.64 -12.23
CA GLU A 130 -6.56 40.02 -13.52
C GLU A 130 -5.58 39.63 -14.63
N THR A 131 -6.04 38.89 -15.65
CA THR A 131 -5.20 38.57 -16.81
C THR A 131 -5.37 39.66 -17.87
N VAL A 132 -4.35 40.49 -18.04
CA VAL A 132 -4.30 41.58 -19.02
C VAL A 132 -3.96 41.05 -20.41
N PHE A 133 -3.08 40.05 -20.48
CA PHE A 133 -2.74 39.35 -21.71
C PHE A 133 -2.61 37.85 -21.44
N PRO A 134 -3.40 36.98 -22.09
CA PRO A 134 -3.35 35.54 -21.82
C PRO A 134 -2.01 34.88 -22.15
N GLY A 135 -1.30 35.34 -23.19
CA GLY A 135 -0.07 34.68 -23.65
C GLY A 135 -0.27 33.17 -23.83
N TYR A 136 0.66 32.37 -23.32
CA TYR A 136 0.57 30.90 -23.33
C TYR A 136 -0.70 30.32 -22.66
N LEU A 137 -1.36 31.05 -21.74
CA LEU A 137 -2.58 30.58 -21.06
C LEU A 137 -3.77 30.42 -22.02
N ALA A 138 -3.71 31.03 -23.22
CA ALA A 138 -4.71 30.84 -24.27
C ALA A 138 -4.76 29.38 -24.77
N VAL A 139 -3.69 28.61 -24.59
CA VAL A 139 -3.54 27.24 -25.11
C VAL A 139 -3.39 26.23 -23.98
N TYR A 140 -2.79 26.63 -22.87
CA TYR A 140 -2.49 25.74 -21.75
C TYR A 140 -2.75 26.45 -20.41
N SER A 141 -3.83 26.07 -19.73
CA SER A 141 -4.14 26.56 -18.38
C SER A 141 -3.60 25.59 -17.32
N VAL A 142 -2.86 26.14 -16.35
CA VAL A 142 -2.13 25.35 -15.33
C VAL A 142 -3.04 24.82 -14.20
N ARG A 143 -4.36 25.12 -14.25
CA ARG A 143 -5.35 24.70 -13.24
C ARG A 143 -5.42 23.19 -12.99
N GLU A 144 -4.84 22.38 -13.85
CA GLU A 144 -4.90 20.92 -13.78
C GLU A 144 -3.85 20.28 -12.86
N VAL A 145 -2.85 21.01 -12.33
CA VAL A 145 -1.69 20.36 -11.67
C VAL A 145 -1.45 20.77 -10.20
N ASP A 146 -1.76 21.99 -9.77
CA ASP A 146 -1.56 22.43 -8.37
C ASP A 146 -2.69 23.40 -7.96
N ALA A 147 -3.88 22.85 -7.67
CA ALA A 147 -5.10 23.63 -7.38
C ALA A 147 -5.16 24.26 -5.97
N GLU A 148 -4.18 24.02 -5.11
CA GLU A 148 -4.25 24.39 -3.68
C GLU A 148 -3.86 25.85 -3.41
N ASP A 149 -2.98 26.45 -4.22
CA ASP A 149 -2.54 27.84 -4.02
C ASP A 149 -3.47 28.89 -4.66
N GLU A 150 -4.30 28.49 -5.62
CA GLU A 150 -5.20 29.40 -6.36
C GLU A 150 -6.63 29.49 -5.79
N GLU A 151 -7.00 28.65 -4.81
CA GLU A 151 -8.37 28.56 -4.31
C GLU A 151 -8.84 29.86 -3.59
N ASN A 152 -7.90 30.64 -3.06
CA ASN A 152 -8.15 31.94 -2.41
C ASN A 152 -7.98 33.16 -3.32
N LEU A 153 -7.59 32.97 -4.59
CA LEU A 153 -7.39 34.06 -5.54
C LEU A 153 -8.66 34.29 -6.35
N LEU A 154 -9.33 35.41 -6.10
CA LEU A 154 -10.45 35.84 -6.93
C LEU A 154 -9.97 36.09 -8.36
N GLN A 155 -10.69 35.55 -9.33
CA GLN A 155 -10.43 35.83 -10.74
C GLN A 155 -11.11 37.13 -11.15
N GLY A 156 -10.37 37.96 -11.87
CA GLY A 156 -10.85 39.24 -12.37
C GLY A 156 -10.32 40.41 -11.56
N ARG A 157 -11.07 41.52 -11.59
CA ARG A 157 -10.62 42.80 -11.08
C ARG A 157 -11.32 43.16 -9.78
N LEU A 158 -10.56 43.57 -8.77
CA LEU A 158 -11.14 44.20 -7.57
C LEU A 158 -11.63 45.62 -7.93
N PRO A 159 -12.67 46.14 -7.25
CA PRO A 159 -13.10 47.51 -7.47
C PRO A 159 -11.97 48.49 -7.20
N ASP A 160 -11.85 49.52 -8.03
CA ASP A 160 -10.90 50.61 -7.79
C ASP A 160 -11.31 51.35 -6.52
N LEU A 161 -10.45 51.32 -5.50
CA LEU A 161 -10.64 52.02 -4.23
C LEU A 161 -9.52 53.03 -4.02
N ALA A 162 -9.88 54.22 -3.55
CA ALA A 162 -8.91 55.20 -3.08
C ALA A 162 -8.49 54.89 -1.64
N VAL A 163 -7.24 55.20 -1.30
CA VAL A 163 -6.76 55.09 0.09
C VAL A 163 -7.63 55.98 1.00
N GLY A 164 -8.13 55.39 2.08
CA GLY A 164 -9.03 56.06 3.03
C GLY A 164 -10.50 56.03 2.66
N ALA A 165 -10.89 55.36 1.57
CA ALA A 165 -12.30 55.13 1.24
C ALA A 165 -13.02 54.36 2.36
N LEU A 166 -14.22 54.80 2.73
CA LEU A 166 -15.03 54.14 3.76
C LEU A 166 -15.71 52.90 3.19
N CYS A 167 -15.49 51.74 3.81
CA CYS A 167 -16.15 50.48 3.45
C CYS A 167 -17.28 50.17 4.44
N ARG A 168 -18.46 49.82 3.92
CA ARG A 168 -19.58 49.33 4.74
C ARG A 168 -19.49 47.81 4.85
N LEU A 169 -19.44 47.29 6.09
CA LEU A 169 -19.58 45.86 6.35
C LEU A 169 -21.01 45.42 5.97
N LEU A 170 -21.13 44.58 4.95
CA LEU A 170 -22.42 44.02 4.50
C LEU A 170 -22.73 42.71 5.22
N LYS A 171 -21.75 41.81 5.32
CA LYS A 171 -21.85 40.48 5.90
C LYS A 171 -20.50 40.09 6.50
N LEU A 172 -20.52 39.34 7.59
CA LEU A 172 -19.34 38.73 8.20
C LEU A 172 -19.55 37.22 8.25
N ASP A 173 -18.93 36.51 7.30
CA ASP A 173 -18.91 35.05 7.29
C ASP A 173 -17.79 34.55 8.20
N ARG A 174 -18.11 33.58 9.04
CA ARG A 174 -17.18 33.00 10.02
C ARG A 174 -17.01 31.54 9.67
N GLU A 175 -15.79 31.18 9.33
CA GLU A 175 -15.41 29.81 9.04
C GLU A 175 -14.42 29.34 10.09
N GLN A 176 -14.65 28.12 10.58
CA GLN A 176 -13.70 27.46 11.46
C GLN A 176 -12.86 26.51 10.60
N CYS A 177 -11.57 26.81 10.50
CA CYS A 177 -10.63 25.97 9.76
C CYS A 177 -9.93 24.98 10.70
N PHE A 178 -9.65 23.78 10.18
CA PHE A 178 -8.84 22.77 10.86
C PHE A 178 -7.59 22.48 10.03
N THR A 179 -6.48 22.15 10.70
CA THR A 179 -5.28 21.67 10.01
C THR A 179 -5.52 20.27 9.48
N SER A 180 -5.26 20.06 8.20
CA SER A 180 -5.28 18.73 7.59
C SER A 180 -3.90 18.08 7.65
N PRO A 181 -3.81 16.74 7.78
CA PRO A 181 -2.53 16.05 7.66
C PRO A 181 -1.96 16.20 6.23
N PRO A 182 -0.65 15.96 6.03
CA PRO A 182 -0.05 15.92 4.71
C PRO A 182 -0.83 14.99 3.77
N ARG A 183 -1.06 15.46 2.53
CA ARG A 183 -1.79 14.69 1.53
C ARG A 183 -0.99 13.47 1.12
N ARG A 184 -1.69 12.37 0.85
CA ARG A 184 -1.08 11.19 0.25
C ARG A 184 -0.66 11.47 -1.19
N TYR A 185 0.29 10.70 -1.69
CA TYR A 185 0.74 10.81 -3.07
C TYR A 185 -0.32 10.29 -4.04
N SER A 186 -0.61 11.06 -5.09
CA SER A 186 -1.10 10.49 -6.35
C SER A 186 0.06 9.86 -7.13
N GLU A 187 -0.23 9.13 -8.22
CA GLU A 187 0.82 8.61 -9.10
C GLU A 187 1.70 9.75 -9.65
N ALA A 188 1.10 10.87 -10.05
CA ALA A 188 1.83 12.04 -10.55
C ALA A 188 2.72 12.67 -9.47
N MET A 189 2.21 12.82 -8.24
CA MET A 189 3.01 13.35 -7.13
C MET A 189 4.15 12.39 -6.74
N LEU A 190 3.93 11.08 -6.80
CA LEU A 190 4.97 10.10 -6.53
C LEU A 190 6.07 10.16 -7.60
N VAL A 191 5.70 10.25 -8.88
CA VAL A 191 6.68 10.43 -9.97
C VAL A 191 7.47 11.73 -9.79
N LYS A 192 6.80 12.84 -9.46
CA LYS A 192 7.45 14.12 -9.15
C LYS A 192 8.43 14.00 -7.98
N ALA A 193 8.04 13.29 -6.92
CA ALA A 193 8.90 13.06 -5.76
C ALA A 193 10.10 12.17 -6.10
N LEU A 194 9.91 11.10 -6.87
CA LEU A 194 10.98 10.23 -7.36
C LEU A 194 12.01 11.01 -8.18
N GLU A 195 11.55 11.82 -9.14
CA GLU A 195 12.41 12.67 -9.97
C GLU A 195 13.18 13.70 -9.12
N GLN A 196 12.51 14.39 -8.19
CA GLN A 196 13.13 15.39 -7.32
C GLN A 196 14.21 14.81 -6.40
N ASN A 197 14.06 13.55 -6.00
CA ASN A 197 15.03 12.84 -5.17
C ASN A 197 16.10 12.10 -5.99
N GLY A 198 16.07 12.16 -7.33
CA GLY A 198 17.02 11.45 -8.19
C GLY A 198 16.84 9.93 -8.22
N VAL A 199 15.70 9.43 -7.74
CA VAL A 199 15.39 8.00 -7.68
C VAL A 199 14.56 7.61 -8.88
N GLY A 200 15.07 6.67 -9.69
CA GLY A 200 14.44 6.24 -10.93
C GLY A 200 14.76 7.15 -12.12
N ARG A 201 14.29 6.74 -13.30
CA ARG A 201 14.57 7.33 -14.61
C ARG A 201 13.29 7.31 -15.45
N PRO A 202 13.21 8.05 -16.58
CA PRO A 202 12.02 8.04 -17.46
C PRO A 202 11.55 6.63 -17.87
N SER A 203 12.47 5.67 -17.93
CA SER A 203 12.19 4.26 -18.23
C SER A 203 11.60 3.46 -17.06
N THR A 204 11.78 3.91 -15.81
CA THR A 204 11.43 3.15 -14.61
C THR A 204 10.23 3.71 -13.86
N TYR A 205 9.89 5.00 -13.95
CA TYR A 205 8.80 5.61 -13.17
C TYR A 205 7.46 4.85 -13.26
N ALA A 206 6.94 4.62 -14.46
CA ALA A 206 5.69 3.89 -14.65
C ALA A 206 5.78 2.44 -14.13
N THR A 207 6.94 1.80 -14.32
CA THR A 207 7.20 0.43 -13.87
C THR A 207 7.22 0.36 -12.34
N ILE A 208 7.84 1.32 -11.65
CA ILE A 208 7.86 1.40 -10.18
C ILE A 208 6.43 1.53 -9.66
N VAL A 209 5.67 2.50 -10.17
CA VAL A 209 4.28 2.76 -9.76
C VAL A 209 3.36 1.56 -10.01
N ASN A 210 3.54 0.86 -11.14
CA ASN A 210 2.79 -0.36 -11.42
C ASN A 210 3.21 -1.52 -10.52
N THR A 211 4.52 -1.71 -10.29
CA THR A 211 5.04 -2.84 -9.52
C THR A 211 4.58 -2.81 -8.06
N ILE A 212 4.56 -1.63 -7.43
CA ILE A 212 4.07 -1.49 -6.05
C ILE A 212 2.58 -1.77 -5.93
N GLN A 213 1.80 -1.53 -7.00
CA GLN A 213 0.38 -1.83 -7.07
C GLN A 213 0.13 -3.32 -7.36
N ASP A 214 0.80 -3.88 -8.38
CA ASP A 214 0.67 -5.28 -8.79
C ASP A 214 1.10 -6.27 -7.69
N ARG A 215 2.01 -5.85 -6.81
CA ARG A 215 2.46 -6.64 -5.65
C ARG A 215 1.66 -6.37 -4.37
N ASP A 216 0.57 -5.61 -4.45
CA ASP A 216 -0.28 -5.24 -3.32
C ASP A 216 0.48 -4.51 -2.19
N TYR A 217 1.58 -3.79 -2.47
CA TYR A 217 2.26 -2.95 -1.47
C TYR A 217 1.55 -1.61 -1.25
N ALA A 218 0.96 -1.07 -2.32
CA ALA A 218 0.09 0.09 -2.27
C ALA A 218 -1.15 -0.15 -3.14
N VAL A 219 -2.28 0.44 -2.75
CA VAL A 219 -3.52 0.40 -3.52
C VAL A 219 -3.96 1.81 -3.89
N LYS A 220 -4.66 1.94 -5.01
CA LYS A 220 -5.20 3.22 -5.47
C LYS A 220 -6.62 3.40 -4.95
N GLU A 221 -6.79 4.35 -4.04
CA GLU A 221 -8.09 4.73 -3.47
C GLU A 221 -8.38 6.19 -3.81
N LYS A 222 -9.48 6.44 -4.54
CA LYS A 222 -9.87 7.80 -4.99
C LYS A 222 -8.74 8.58 -5.69
N GLY A 223 -7.89 7.86 -6.44
CA GLY A 223 -6.75 8.45 -7.16
C GLY A 223 -5.47 8.65 -6.33
N LEU A 224 -5.50 8.32 -5.04
CA LEU A 224 -4.37 8.42 -4.12
C LEU A 224 -3.80 7.03 -3.83
N LEU A 225 -2.48 6.95 -3.64
CA LEU A 225 -1.77 5.75 -3.27
C LEU A 225 -1.80 5.57 -1.75
N VAL A 226 -2.34 4.44 -1.30
CA VAL A 226 -2.48 4.07 0.10
C VAL A 226 -1.65 2.81 0.36
N PRO A 227 -0.66 2.83 1.27
CA PRO A 227 0.10 1.63 1.62
C PRO A 227 -0.80 0.58 2.28
N THR A 228 -0.59 -0.69 1.92
CA THR A 228 -1.32 -1.81 2.52
C THR A 228 -0.62 -2.32 3.78
N GLU A 229 -1.28 -3.16 4.57
CA GLU A 229 -0.63 -3.86 5.69
C GLU A 229 0.60 -4.68 5.25
N LEU A 230 0.54 -5.27 4.04
CA LEU A 230 1.67 -5.98 3.46
C LEU A 230 2.81 -5.00 3.14
N GLY A 231 2.50 -3.85 2.53
CA GLY A 231 3.46 -2.79 2.24
C GLY A 231 4.19 -2.32 3.50
N PHE A 232 3.45 -2.02 4.57
CA PHE A 232 4.03 -1.66 5.87
C PHE A 232 4.93 -2.77 6.42
N SER A 233 4.42 -4.01 6.50
CA SER A 233 5.18 -5.13 7.07
C SER A 233 6.49 -5.41 6.32
N VAL A 234 6.46 -5.31 4.99
CA VAL A 234 7.64 -5.51 4.14
C VAL A 234 8.62 -4.36 4.28
N ASN A 235 8.14 -3.12 4.25
CA ASN A 235 8.96 -1.94 4.46
C ASN A 235 9.67 -1.99 5.81
N ASP A 236 8.94 -2.24 6.90
CA ASP A 236 9.48 -2.27 8.25
C ASP A 236 10.54 -3.37 8.40
N TYR A 237 10.28 -4.55 7.85
CA TYR A 237 11.23 -5.66 7.87
C TYR A 237 12.54 -5.34 7.12
N LEU A 238 12.43 -4.72 5.95
CA LEU A 238 13.57 -4.43 5.08
C LEU A 238 14.39 -3.25 5.61
N VAL A 239 13.74 -2.15 5.98
CA VAL A 239 14.40 -0.94 6.51
C VAL A 239 15.08 -1.22 7.84
N GLN A 240 14.49 -2.05 8.72
CA GLN A 240 15.11 -2.41 10.00
C GLN A 240 16.43 -3.18 9.81
N ARG A 241 16.52 -4.04 8.78
CA ARG A 241 17.70 -4.89 8.55
C ARG A 241 18.76 -4.24 7.68
N MET A 242 18.33 -3.44 6.72
CA MET A 242 19.19 -2.88 5.67
C MET A 242 18.95 -1.38 5.52
N PRO A 243 19.03 -0.56 6.60
CA PRO A 243 18.62 0.83 6.56
C PRO A 243 19.37 1.64 5.49
N SER A 244 20.67 1.39 5.32
CA SER A 244 21.50 2.07 4.31
C SER A 244 21.11 1.73 2.87
N LEU A 245 20.56 0.54 2.60
CA LEU A 245 20.13 0.14 1.25
C LEU A 245 18.82 0.83 0.86
N PHE A 246 17.95 1.11 1.84
CA PHE A 246 16.65 1.76 1.64
C PHE A 246 16.69 3.27 1.90
N ASP A 247 17.88 3.83 2.10
CA ASP A 247 18.09 5.27 2.13
C ASP A 247 17.89 5.86 0.72
N ILE A 248 17.16 6.98 0.66
CA ILE A 248 16.83 7.65 -0.60
C ILE A 248 18.11 8.17 -1.27
N GLY A 249 19.03 8.74 -0.49
CA GLY A 249 20.30 9.27 -1.00
C GLY A 249 21.19 8.18 -1.59
N PHE A 250 21.29 7.03 -0.92
CA PHE A 250 22.01 5.87 -1.46
C PHE A 250 21.43 5.40 -2.80
N THR A 251 20.09 5.33 -2.90
CA THR A 251 19.42 4.91 -4.14
C THR A 251 19.70 5.91 -5.27
N ALA A 252 19.64 7.21 -4.98
CA ALA A 252 19.92 8.25 -5.96
C ALA A 252 21.39 8.24 -6.43
N GLU A 253 22.33 7.98 -5.52
CA GLU A 253 23.76 7.84 -5.83
C GLU A 253 24.00 6.63 -6.73
N MET A 254 23.40 5.48 -6.44
CA MET A 254 23.51 4.28 -7.29
C MET A 254 22.97 4.52 -8.71
N GLU A 255 21.85 5.23 -8.84
CA GLU A 255 21.31 5.60 -10.15
C GLU A 255 22.27 6.56 -10.90
N ALA A 256 22.89 7.51 -10.19
CA ALA A 256 23.89 8.40 -10.79
C ALA A 256 25.18 7.66 -11.22
N GLU A 257 25.62 6.66 -10.45
CA GLU A 257 26.75 5.79 -10.83
C GLU A 257 26.43 4.97 -12.10
N LEU A 258 25.18 4.53 -12.27
CA LEU A 258 24.74 3.85 -13.50
C LEU A 258 24.78 4.78 -14.72
N ASP A 259 24.40 6.05 -14.57
CA ASP A 259 24.54 7.04 -15.64
C ASP A 259 26.02 7.28 -15.98
N GLN A 260 26.90 7.37 -14.98
CA GLN A 260 28.35 7.51 -15.20
C GLN A 260 28.96 6.30 -15.94
N ILE A 261 28.42 5.10 -15.75
CA ILE A 261 28.82 3.92 -16.51
C ILE A 261 28.39 4.06 -17.98
N GLU A 262 27.17 4.57 -18.24
CA GLU A 262 26.68 4.82 -19.60
C GLU A 262 27.53 5.88 -20.32
N GLU A 263 27.94 6.93 -19.61
CA GLU A 263 28.85 7.97 -20.11
C GLU A 263 30.31 7.49 -20.27
N GLY A 264 30.65 6.32 -19.72
CA GLY A 264 31.99 5.76 -19.73
C GLY A 264 32.97 6.40 -18.74
N THR A 265 32.47 7.13 -17.74
CA THR A 265 33.28 7.78 -16.70
C THR A 265 33.51 6.89 -15.47
N LEU A 266 32.70 5.85 -15.28
CA LEU A 266 32.84 4.85 -14.21
C LEU A 266 32.92 3.42 -14.76
N ASP A 267 33.80 2.59 -14.19
CA ASP A 267 33.89 1.18 -14.54
C ASP A 267 32.81 0.35 -13.84
N TRP A 268 31.99 -0.37 -14.61
CA TRP A 268 30.86 -1.13 -14.10
C TRP A 268 31.26 -2.28 -13.17
N THR A 269 32.40 -2.93 -13.40
CA THR A 269 32.85 -4.04 -12.55
C THR A 269 33.27 -3.54 -11.17
N ARG A 270 33.93 -2.38 -11.12
CA ARG A 270 34.32 -1.73 -9.87
C ARG A 270 33.11 -1.29 -9.07
N MET A 271 32.11 -0.68 -9.72
CA MET A 271 30.87 -0.29 -9.05
C MET A 271 30.14 -1.51 -8.47
N LEU A 272 29.94 -2.57 -9.28
CA LEU A 272 29.28 -3.79 -8.83
C LEU A 272 30.02 -4.47 -7.67
N GLN A 273 31.36 -4.52 -7.72
CA GLN A 273 32.15 -5.07 -6.62
C GLN A 273 31.92 -4.27 -5.33
N GLY A 274 31.97 -2.94 -5.41
CA GLY A 274 31.72 -2.05 -4.27
C GLY A 274 30.31 -2.18 -3.70
N PHE A 275 29.30 -2.31 -4.57
CA PHE A 275 27.93 -2.60 -4.15
C PHE A 275 27.83 -3.97 -3.47
N TYR A 276 28.38 -5.01 -4.08
CA TYR A 276 28.26 -6.38 -3.59
C TYR A 276 28.93 -6.57 -2.22
N ASP A 277 30.08 -5.93 -1.99
CA ASP A 277 30.77 -5.97 -0.70
C ASP A 277 29.93 -5.36 0.42
N LYS A 278 29.24 -4.23 0.14
CA LYS A 278 28.27 -3.62 1.07
C LYS A 278 27.03 -4.51 1.24
N PHE A 279 26.49 -5.02 0.14
CA PHE A 279 25.29 -5.84 0.12
C PHE A 279 25.44 -7.14 0.94
N ARG A 280 26.60 -7.80 0.86
CA ARG A 280 26.90 -8.99 1.68
C ARG A 280 26.83 -8.69 3.18
N LEU A 281 27.32 -7.52 3.60
CA LEU A 281 27.26 -7.08 4.99
C LEU A 281 25.83 -6.78 5.44
N TRP A 282 24.99 -6.25 4.56
CA TRP A 282 23.60 -5.90 4.85
C TRP A 282 22.66 -7.09 4.86
N VAL A 283 22.79 -7.97 3.86
CA VAL A 283 21.93 -9.14 3.76
C VAL A 283 22.18 -10.08 4.92
N GLN A 284 23.37 -10.02 5.55
CA GLN A 284 23.86 -10.99 6.53
C GLN A 284 23.14 -12.29 6.30
N VAL A 285 23.45 -12.94 5.16
CA VAL A 285 22.96 -14.30 4.96
C VAL A 285 23.30 -14.97 6.28
N ASP A 286 22.26 -15.39 7.01
CA ASP A 286 22.38 -16.28 8.14
C ASP A 286 22.94 -17.61 7.57
N ASP A 287 24.15 -17.59 7.01
CA ASP A 287 24.94 -18.80 6.79
C ASP A 287 25.18 -19.48 8.14
N ALA A 288 25.02 -18.73 9.24
CA ALA A 288 24.91 -19.25 10.61
C ALA A 288 23.63 -20.07 10.90
N GLN A 289 22.54 -19.95 10.14
CA GLN A 289 21.31 -20.74 10.33
C GLN A 289 21.13 -21.89 9.33
N ALA A 290 21.92 -21.95 8.26
CA ALA A 290 22.01 -23.16 7.47
C ALA A 290 22.52 -24.29 8.36
N VAL A 291 21.79 -25.41 8.41
CA VAL A 291 22.21 -26.57 9.19
C VAL A 291 23.52 -27.08 8.58
N PRO A 292 24.66 -27.04 9.31
CA PRO A 292 25.93 -27.45 8.74
C PRO A 292 25.97 -28.98 8.56
N ALA A 293 26.95 -29.46 7.80
CA ALA A 293 27.10 -30.90 7.58
C ALA A 293 27.20 -31.67 8.91
N ALA A 294 26.71 -32.91 8.93
CA ALA A 294 26.67 -33.73 10.15
C ALA A 294 28.05 -33.88 10.84
N ALA A 295 29.14 -33.83 10.08
CA ALA A 295 30.50 -33.83 10.61
C ALA A 295 30.83 -32.60 11.46
N VAL A 296 30.38 -31.40 11.05
CA VAL A 296 30.55 -30.16 11.82
C VAL A 296 29.75 -30.23 13.12
N ILE A 297 28.50 -30.70 13.05
CA ILE A 297 27.64 -30.84 14.23
C ILE A 297 28.23 -31.85 15.22
N ARG A 298 28.82 -32.95 14.72
CA ARG A 298 29.53 -33.93 15.56
C ARG A 298 30.71 -33.31 16.29
N ASP A 299 31.57 -32.58 15.58
CA ASP A 299 32.75 -31.91 16.17
C ASP A 299 32.33 -30.92 17.29
N LEU A 300 31.23 -30.19 17.10
CA LEU A 300 30.67 -29.30 18.13
C LEU A 300 30.12 -30.05 19.36
N LEU A 301 29.48 -31.20 19.15
CA LEU A 301 28.93 -32.01 20.25
C LEU A 301 30.02 -32.74 21.04
N GLU A 302 31.08 -33.19 20.37
CA GLU A 302 32.24 -33.85 20.98
C GLU A 302 33.15 -32.86 21.73
N ALA A 303 33.05 -31.56 21.43
CA ALA A 303 33.74 -30.50 22.16
C ALA A 303 33.21 -30.26 23.59
N PHE A 304 32.05 -30.83 23.94
CA PHE A 304 31.55 -30.79 25.33
C PHE A 304 32.41 -31.69 26.23
N PRO A 305 32.89 -31.21 27.40
CA PRO A 305 33.62 -32.04 28.35
C PRO A 305 32.79 -33.23 28.83
N LYS A 306 33.42 -34.41 28.97
CA LYS A 306 32.73 -35.63 29.42
C LYS A 306 32.25 -35.54 30.88
N ASP A 307 32.88 -34.70 31.67
CA ASP A 307 32.61 -34.42 33.07
C ASP A 307 31.80 -33.13 33.27
N LEU A 308 31.15 -32.61 32.22
CA LEU A 308 30.35 -31.41 32.29
C LEU A 308 29.19 -31.54 33.30
N ALA A 309 29.14 -30.61 34.25
CA ALA A 309 28.00 -30.42 35.13
C ALA A 309 26.87 -29.70 34.36
N TRP A 310 25.91 -30.48 33.84
CA TRP A 310 24.71 -29.97 33.18
C TRP A 310 23.78 -29.23 34.16
N ASP A 311 23.08 -28.22 33.67
CA ASP A 311 22.04 -27.54 34.43
C ASP A 311 20.87 -28.49 34.72
N ALA A 312 20.21 -28.31 35.88
CA ALA A 312 19.10 -29.17 36.27
C ALA A 312 17.90 -29.06 35.29
N PRO A 313 17.15 -30.15 35.05
CA PRO A 313 16.03 -30.14 34.11
C PRO A 313 14.99 -29.08 34.43
N ALA A 314 14.64 -28.25 33.43
CA ALA A 314 13.75 -27.11 33.60
C ALA A 314 12.33 -27.43 33.14
N LYS A 315 11.34 -27.22 34.02
CA LYS A 315 9.92 -27.41 33.68
C LYS A 315 9.33 -26.12 33.08
N ARG A 316 8.88 -26.18 31.82
CA ARG A 316 8.16 -25.09 31.14
C ARG A 316 6.78 -25.58 30.71
N GLY A 317 5.77 -25.23 31.50
CA GLY A 317 4.39 -25.68 31.32
C GLY A 317 4.25 -27.18 31.60
N ARG A 318 3.78 -27.95 30.60
CA ARG A 318 3.63 -29.42 30.70
C ARG A 318 4.89 -30.19 30.27
N ARG A 319 5.94 -29.53 29.79
CA ARG A 319 7.16 -30.16 29.29
C ARG A 319 8.33 -29.93 30.24
N THR A 320 9.14 -30.95 30.41
CA THR A 320 10.46 -30.88 31.05
C THR A 320 11.50 -30.82 29.93
N TYR A 321 12.45 -29.89 30.06
CA TYR A 321 13.55 -29.73 29.13
C TYR A 321 14.84 -30.11 29.86
N ASP A 322 15.54 -31.10 29.32
CA ASP A 322 16.81 -31.59 29.83
C ASP A 322 17.86 -31.41 28.73
N ASP A 323 18.90 -30.64 29.05
CA ASP A 323 19.98 -30.31 28.12
C ASP A 323 20.88 -31.52 27.83
N ALA A 324 21.09 -32.40 28.82
CA ALA A 324 21.91 -33.60 28.68
C ALA A 324 21.21 -34.64 27.80
N GLU A 325 19.91 -34.85 28.00
CA GLU A 325 19.11 -35.71 27.12
C GLU A 325 19.06 -35.15 25.69
N PHE A 326 18.94 -33.82 25.53
CA PHE A 326 18.96 -33.19 24.22
C PHE A 326 20.30 -33.37 23.51
N HIS A 327 21.43 -33.12 24.18
CA HIS A 327 22.77 -33.35 23.64
C HIS A 327 22.95 -34.81 23.19
N ALA A 328 22.63 -35.76 24.06
CA ALA A 328 22.75 -37.19 23.77
C ALA A 328 21.85 -37.60 22.58
N SER A 329 20.62 -37.07 22.52
CA SER A 329 19.68 -37.36 21.43
C SER A 329 20.20 -36.88 20.06
N ILE A 330 20.79 -35.69 19.99
CA ILE A 330 21.35 -35.17 18.73
C ILE A 330 22.61 -35.94 18.33
N LEU A 331 23.48 -36.29 19.29
CA LEU A 331 24.68 -37.07 19.04
C LEU A 331 24.34 -38.47 18.50
N GLN A 332 23.33 -39.11 19.10
CA GLN A 332 22.82 -40.41 18.63
C GLN A 332 22.22 -40.29 17.22
N GLN A 333 21.40 -39.27 16.96
CA GLN A 333 20.80 -39.04 15.64
C GLN A 333 21.85 -38.90 14.52
N ILE A 334 22.98 -38.24 14.81
CA ILE A 334 24.10 -38.06 13.87
C ILE A 334 24.93 -39.33 13.72
N THR A 335 25.03 -40.14 14.77
CA THR A 335 25.78 -41.41 14.75
C THR A 335 25.02 -42.47 13.95
N ASP A 336 23.70 -42.54 14.13
CA ASP A 336 22.83 -43.53 13.48
C ASP A 336 22.56 -43.21 12.00
N GLY A 337 22.83 -41.97 11.55
CA GLY A 337 22.67 -41.54 10.16
C GLY A 337 21.24 -41.57 9.63
N SER A 338 20.24 -41.80 10.50
CA SER A 338 18.86 -42.10 10.11
C SER A 338 18.04 -40.88 9.71
N LYS A 339 18.45 -39.66 10.11
CA LYS A 339 17.70 -38.42 9.84
C LYS A 339 18.56 -37.15 9.93
N ALA A 340 18.41 -36.25 8.96
CA ALA A 340 19.05 -34.93 8.99
C ALA A 340 18.57 -34.07 10.18
N ILE A 341 19.46 -33.24 10.71
CA ILE A 341 19.14 -32.26 11.76
C ILE A 341 18.24 -31.18 11.16
N SER A 342 17.12 -30.89 11.83
CA SER A 342 16.22 -29.81 11.41
C SER A 342 16.74 -28.43 11.83
N GLU A 343 16.34 -27.37 11.14
CA GLU A 343 16.67 -25.97 11.50
C GLU A 343 16.31 -25.64 12.97
N ARG A 344 15.22 -26.22 13.49
CA ARG A 344 14.81 -26.03 14.89
C ARG A 344 15.77 -26.68 15.87
N GLN A 345 16.25 -27.90 15.55
CA GLN A 345 17.26 -28.58 16.36
C GLN A 345 18.60 -27.84 16.30
N TRP A 346 18.97 -27.32 15.13
CA TRP A 346 20.17 -26.50 14.97
C TRP A 346 20.14 -25.23 15.82
N LYS A 347 19.04 -24.47 15.77
CA LYS A 347 18.85 -23.28 16.64
C LYS A 347 18.93 -23.64 18.13
N ALA A 348 18.35 -24.77 18.53
CA ALA A 348 18.42 -25.24 19.90
C ALA A 348 19.86 -25.63 20.31
N LEU A 349 20.65 -26.20 19.39
CA LEU A 349 22.05 -26.54 19.64
C LEU A 349 22.95 -25.30 19.76
N ILE A 350 22.77 -24.28 18.91
CA ILE A 350 23.48 -22.99 19.08
C ILE A 350 23.14 -22.34 20.43
N ALA A 351 21.87 -22.39 20.84
CA ALA A 351 21.45 -21.91 22.15
C ALA A 351 22.05 -22.73 23.32
N LEU A 352 22.28 -24.03 23.12
CA LEU A 352 22.96 -24.90 24.08
C LEU A 352 24.43 -24.53 24.18
N LEU A 353 25.14 -24.42 23.05
CA LEU A 353 26.54 -24.01 22.99
C LEU A 353 26.76 -22.67 23.71
N ALA A 354 25.93 -21.66 23.43
CA ALA A 354 25.99 -20.37 24.10
C ALA A 354 25.82 -20.46 25.63
N ARG A 355 24.92 -21.33 26.12
CA ARG A 355 24.64 -21.48 27.56
C ARG A 355 25.81 -22.07 28.35
N TYR A 356 26.63 -22.89 27.69
CA TYR A 356 27.77 -23.56 28.31
C TYR A 356 29.12 -23.00 27.85
N ALA A 357 29.15 -22.07 26.89
CA ALA A 357 30.38 -21.51 26.32
C ALA A 357 31.28 -20.84 27.37
N GLU A 358 30.72 -20.15 28.36
CA GLU A 358 31.50 -19.56 29.46
C GLU A 358 32.16 -20.61 30.35
N ARG A 359 31.46 -21.72 30.61
CA ARG A 359 31.95 -22.85 31.42
C ARG A 359 32.93 -23.74 30.65
N CYS A 360 32.84 -23.72 29.33
CA CYS A 360 33.58 -24.61 28.44
C CYS A 360 34.21 -23.81 27.28
N PRO A 361 35.39 -23.17 27.48
CA PRO A 361 36.07 -22.38 26.45
C PRO A 361 36.37 -23.17 25.17
N ALA A 362 36.51 -24.49 25.26
CA ALA A 362 36.68 -25.40 24.13
C ALA A 362 35.52 -25.33 23.12
N LEU A 363 34.30 -25.00 23.56
CA LEU A 363 33.13 -24.86 22.69
C LEU A 363 33.27 -23.65 21.74
N LEU A 364 33.84 -22.55 22.22
CA LEU A 364 34.10 -21.38 21.39
C LEU A 364 35.21 -21.64 20.38
N ALA A 365 36.26 -22.37 20.77
CA ALA A 365 37.32 -22.79 19.86
C ALA A 365 36.80 -23.74 18.77
N ALA A 366 35.93 -24.70 19.14
CA ALA A 366 35.28 -25.59 18.18
C ALA A 366 34.34 -24.83 17.23
N ALA A 367 33.59 -23.84 17.75
CA ALA A 367 32.75 -22.97 16.92
C ALA A 367 33.58 -22.11 15.96
N GLU A 368 34.72 -21.59 16.40
CA GLU A 368 35.63 -20.77 15.57
C GLU A 368 36.21 -21.55 14.39
N LYS A 369 36.63 -22.79 14.62
CA LYS A 369 37.12 -23.71 13.58
C LYS A 369 36.16 -23.85 12.39
N HIS A 370 34.85 -23.71 12.64
CA HIS A 370 33.80 -23.85 11.63
C HIS A 370 33.12 -22.53 11.26
N GLY A 371 33.68 -21.38 11.65
CA GLY A 371 33.13 -20.05 11.32
C GLY A 371 31.85 -19.69 12.08
N LEU A 372 31.55 -20.37 13.19
CA LEU A 372 30.31 -20.21 13.96
C LEU A 372 30.48 -19.40 15.26
N ARG A 373 31.69 -18.92 15.55
CA ARG A 373 32.00 -18.19 16.79
C ARG A 373 31.08 -16.98 17.00
N GLN A 374 30.92 -16.14 15.98
CA GLN A 374 30.08 -14.94 16.06
C GLN A 374 28.61 -15.29 16.35
N ALA A 375 28.10 -16.41 15.82
CA ALA A 375 26.74 -16.86 16.06
C ALA A 375 26.52 -17.32 17.51
N VAL A 376 27.51 -18.01 18.09
CA VAL A 376 27.49 -18.43 19.50
C VAL A 376 27.59 -17.20 20.42
N GLU A 377 28.51 -16.28 20.14
CA GLU A 377 28.68 -15.04 20.93
C GLU A 377 27.46 -14.12 20.86
N ALA A 378 26.83 -13.97 19.68
CA ALA A 378 25.58 -13.22 19.54
C ALA A 378 24.45 -13.86 20.36
N GLN A 379 24.38 -15.18 20.40
CA GLN A 379 23.41 -15.91 21.20
C GLN A 379 23.69 -15.80 22.71
N MET A 380 24.96 -15.74 23.12
CA MET A 380 25.37 -15.45 24.51
C MET A 380 24.88 -14.05 24.92
N ALA A 381 25.18 -13.03 24.11
CA ALA A 381 24.73 -11.66 24.38
C ALA A 381 23.20 -11.56 24.46
N ALA A 382 22.47 -12.29 23.60
CA ALA A 382 21.01 -12.34 23.65
C ALA A 382 20.46 -13.04 24.91
N GLN A 383 21.15 -14.07 25.41
CA GLN A 383 20.80 -14.76 26.66
C GLN A 383 21.06 -13.87 27.87
N GLU A 384 22.22 -13.21 27.91
CA GLU A 384 22.61 -12.28 28.97
C GLU A 384 21.66 -11.07 29.04
N ALA A 385 21.34 -10.44 27.90
CA ALA A 385 20.36 -9.36 27.83
C ALA A 385 18.98 -9.81 28.34
N ARG A 386 18.60 -11.07 28.09
CA ARG A 386 17.32 -11.63 28.56
C ARG A 386 17.34 -12.00 30.05
N ALA A 387 18.51 -12.33 30.61
CA ALA A 387 18.70 -12.60 32.03
C ALA A 387 18.81 -11.31 32.86
N ALA A 388 19.43 -10.26 32.29
CA ALA A 388 19.55 -8.93 32.88
C ALA A 388 18.27 -8.09 32.76
N ALA A 389 17.35 -8.46 31.86
CA ALA A 389 16.05 -7.82 31.76
C ALA A 389 15.26 -8.03 33.07
N PRO A 390 14.80 -6.96 33.75
CA PRO A 390 13.98 -7.11 34.94
C PRO A 390 12.73 -7.93 34.60
N PRO A 391 12.25 -8.81 35.50
CA PRO A 391 10.99 -9.51 35.28
C PRO A 391 9.91 -8.47 35.02
N PRO A 392 9.06 -8.64 34.00
CA PRO A 392 8.07 -7.64 33.68
C PRO A 392 7.08 -7.58 34.85
N THR A 393 7.22 -6.55 35.68
CA THR A 393 6.34 -6.28 36.80
C THR A 393 4.97 -5.89 36.25
N PRO A 394 3.86 -6.35 36.84
CA PRO A 394 2.54 -5.87 36.46
C PRO A 394 2.53 -4.37 36.69
N ASN A 395 2.39 -3.60 35.61
CA ASN A 395 2.20 -2.16 35.75
C ASN A 395 0.79 -1.90 36.30
N GLU A 396 0.62 -0.80 37.01
CA GLU A 396 -0.69 -0.27 37.44
C GLU A 396 -1.69 -0.21 36.26
N ALA A 397 -1.18 -0.05 35.04
CA ALA A 397 -1.93 -0.10 33.79
C ALA A 397 -2.61 -1.45 33.50
N ASP A 398 -1.98 -2.59 33.79
CA ASP A 398 -2.57 -3.92 33.54
C ASP A 398 -3.75 -4.20 34.48
N LEU A 399 -3.66 -3.73 35.73
CA LEU A 399 -4.75 -3.79 36.71
C LEU A 399 -5.90 -2.87 36.31
N LYS A 400 -5.60 -1.65 35.83
CA LYS A 400 -6.59 -0.71 35.29
C LYS A 400 -7.34 -1.27 34.07
N LEU A 401 -6.67 -2.08 33.24
CA LEU A 401 -7.29 -2.72 32.07
C LEU A 401 -8.26 -3.86 32.43
N LEU A 402 -8.02 -4.55 33.54
CA LEU A 402 -8.86 -5.68 33.98
C LEU A 402 -10.09 -5.24 34.78
N ALA A 403 -9.98 -4.14 35.52
CA ALA A 403 -11.02 -3.67 36.43
C ALA A 403 -12.41 -3.45 35.78
N PRO A 404 -12.55 -2.87 34.57
CA PRO A 404 -13.85 -2.65 33.94
C PRO A 404 -14.61 -3.93 33.61
N LEU A 405 -13.90 -5.05 33.40
CA LEU A 405 -14.47 -6.34 33.03
C LEU A 405 -14.86 -7.21 34.24
N ALA A 406 -14.61 -6.76 35.47
CA ALA A 406 -14.81 -7.58 36.67
C ALA A 406 -16.27 -7.98 36.92
N ASN A 407 -17.22 -7.11 36.54
CA ASN A 407 -18.65 -7.27 36.84
C ASN A 407 -19.53 -7.42 35.59
N VAL A 408 -18.93 -7.70 34.44
CA VAL A 408 -19.65 -7.87 33.16
C VAL A 408 -20.36 -9.22 33.14
N THR A 409 -21.58 -9.24 32.60
CA THR A 409 -22.29 -10.47 32.26
C THR A 409 -21.80 -10.98 30.92
N TRP A 410 -21.05 -12.08 30.96
CA TRP A 410 -20.39 -12.67 29.80
C TRP A 410 -21.37 -13.35 28.84
N GLU A 411 -21.12 -13.21 27.54
CA GLU A 411 -21.86 -13.96 26.51
C GLU A 411 -21.51 -15.46 26.57
N ALA A 412 -22.42 -16.30 26.08
CA ALA A 412 -22.19 -17.74 26.02
C ALA A 412 -21.03 -18.09 25.05
N PRO A 413 -20.27 -19.18 25.30
CA PRO A 413 -19.15 -19.55 24.45
C PRO A 413 -19.54 -19.75 22.98
N ALA A 414 -18.87 -19.01 22.09
CA ALA A 414 -19.15 -19.05 20.66
C ALA A 414 -18.24 -20.04 19.94
N LYS A 415 -18.81 -20.90 19.09
CA LYS A 415 -18.04 -21.84 18.26
C LYS A 415 -17.75 -21.21 16.90
N ARG A 416 -16.47 -21.11 16.53
CA ARG A 416 -16.03 -20.69 15.19
C ARG A 416 -15.09 -21.74 14.62
N GLY A 417 -15.60 -22.57 13.71
CA GLY A 417 -14.90 -23.75 13.18
C GLY A 417 -14.61 -24.79 14.27
N ARG A 418 -13.36 -25.24 14.38
CA ARG A 418 -12.91 -26.22 15.41
C ARG A 418 -12.59 -25.58 16.78
N ARG A 419 -12.69 -24.26 16.94
CA ARG A 419 -12.32 -23.55 18.17
C ARG A 419 -13.56 -22.98 18.87
N THR A 420 -13.59 -23.15 20.18
CA THR A 420 -14.57 -22.52 21.09
C THR A 420 -13.93 -21.29 21.70
N TYR A 421 -14.58 -20.14 21.55
CA TYR A 421 -14.15 -18.87 22.12
C TYR A 421 -15.01 -18.58 23.34
N ASP A 422 -14.36 -18.42 24.48
CA ASP A 422 -14.99 -18.19 25.78
C ASP A 422 -14.29 -17.00 26.42
N ASP A 423 -14.93 -15.83 26.31
CA ASP A 423 -14.39 -14.56 26.78
C ASP A 423 -14.22 -14.56 28.32
N ALA A 424 -15.12 -15.23 29.06
CA ALA A 424 -15.04 -15.36 30.51
C ALA A 424 -13.82 -16.18 30.95
N ARG A 425 -13.58 -17.32 30.27
CA ARG A 425 -12.42 -18.17 30.53
C ARG A 425 -11.11 -17.48 30.14
N PHE A 426 -11.12 -16.72 29.05
CA PHE A 426 -9.98 -15.93 28.60
C PHE A 426 -9.62 -14.83 29.62
N TYR A 427 -10.61 -14.03 30.05
CA TYR A 427 -10.45 -13.00 31.08
C TYR A 427 -9.90 -13.58 32.40
N LYS A 428 -10.49 -14.66 32.91
CA LYS A 428 -10.03 -15.32 34.15
C LYS A 428 -8.57 -15.77 34.07
N SER A 429 -8.12 -16.21 32.89
CA SER A 429 -6.73 -16.61 32.67
C SER A 429 -5.76 -15.42 32.74
N LEU A 430 -6.14 -14.27 32.16
CA LEU A 430 -5.30 -13.06 32.18
C LEU A 430 -5.28 -12.40 33.55
N ARG A 431 -6.42 -12.37 34.24
CA ARG A 431 -6.50 -11.88 35.61
C ARG A 431 -5.59 -12.67 36.55
N ARG A 432 -5.62 -14.01 36.48
CA ARG A 432 -4.72 -14.86 37.28
C ARG A 432 -3.25 -14.60 36.95
N GLN A 433 -2.90 -14.37 35.68
CA GLN A 433 -1.53 -14.04 35.26
C GLN A 433 -1.04 -12.75 35.94
N VAL A 434 -1.88 -11.71 35.99
CA VAL A 434 -1.57 -10.43 36.65
C VAL A 434 -1.51 -10.57 38.17
N GLU A 435 -2.43 -11.32 38.78
CA GLU A 435 -2.43 -11.62 40.23
C GLU A 435 -1.19 -12.44 40.65
N GLU A 436 -0.67 -13.29 39.78
CA GLU A 436 0.60 -14.02 39.94
C GLU A 436 1.85 -13.13 39.72
N GLY A 437 1.68 -11.83 39.51
CA GLY A 437 2.80 -10.88 39.36
C GLY A 437 3.44 -10.86 37.97
N ARG A 438 2.74 -11.31 36.92
CA ARG A 438 3.24 -11.29 35.54
C ARG A 438 2.53 -10.21 34.72
N ALA A 439 3.30 -9.39 33.99
CA ALA A 439 2.71 -8.43 33.05
C ALA A 439 2.00 -9.12 31.88
N LEU A 440 1.10 -8.37 31.25
CA LEU A 440 0.44 -8.77 30.01
C LEU A 440 1.30 -8.39 28.79
N SER A 441 1.32 -9.26 27.78
CA SER A 441 1.92 -8.92 26.48
C SER A 441 1.07 -7.89 25.74
N SER A 442 1.67 -7.11 24.83
CA SER A 442 0.97 -6.13 24.01
C SER A 442 -0.24 -6.72 23.26
N ALA A 443 -0.13 -7.95 22.76
CA ALA A 443 -1.23 -8.66 22.13
C ALA A 443 -2.37 -9.01 23.12
N GLN A 444 -2.04 -9.35 24.37
CA GLN A 444 -3.03 -9.59 25.43
C GLN A 444 -3.71 -8.29 25.87
N THR A 445 -2.95 -7.19 25.96
CA THR A 445 -3.47 -5.85 26.27
C THR A 445 -4.46 -5.38 25.20
N GLU A 446 -4.12 -5.51 23.91
CA GLU A 446 -5.02 -5.16 22.80
C GLU A 446 -6.24 -6.09 22.72
N ALA A 447 -6.10 -7.37 23.07
CA ALA A 447 -7.24 -8.27 23.17
C ALA A 447 -8.21 -7.86 24.30
N LEU A 448 -7.69 -7.44 25.46
CA LEU A 448 -8.51 -6.93 26.57
C LEU A 448 -9.19 -5.61 26.21
N LYS A 449 -8.50 -4.68 25.56
CA LYS A 449 -9.09 -3.44 25.04
C LYS A 449 -10.30 -3.70 24.14
N ARG A 450 -10.20 -4.68 23.23
CA ARG A 450 -11.32 -5.11 22.38
C ARG A 450 -12.47 -5.75 23.18
N LEU A 451 -12.17 -6.48 24.26
CA LEU A 451 -13.20 -6.97 25.18
C LEU A 451 -13.91 -5.82 25.90
N VAL A 452 -13.16 -4.83 26.40
CA VAL A 452 -13.72 -3.62 27.06
C VAL A 452 -14.65 -2.88 26.11
N SER A 453 -14.25 -2.65 24.85
CA SER A 453 -15.13 -2.04 23.85
C SER A 453 -16.34 -2.91 23.51
N ARG A 454 -16.21 -4.24 23.46
CA ARG A 454 -17.33 -5.16 23.18
C ARG A 454 -18.41 -5.11 24.25
N TYR A 455 -18.01 -5.01 25.52
CA TYR A 455 -18.91 -4.99 26.67
C TYR A 455 -19.18 -3.58 27.20
N ALA A 456 -18.93 -2.54 26.38
CA ALA A 456 -19.03 -1.13 26.75
C ALA A 456 -20.37 -0.76 27.43
N SER A 457 -21.49 -1.31 26.95
CA SER A 457 -22.83 -1.06 27.49
C SER A 457 -23.04 -1.53 28.93
N GLN A 458 -22.17 -2.41 29.45
CA GLN A 458 -22.24 -2.95 30.81
C GLN A 458 -21.23 -2.30 31.77
N ILE A 459 -20.42 -1.35 31.29
CA ILE A 459 -19.33 -0.73 32.05
C ILE A 459 -19.77 0.68 32.51
N PRO A 460 -19.85 0.94 33.83
CA PRO A 460 -20.12 2.29 34.34
C PRO A 460 -19.03 3.29 33.93
N ASP A 461 -19.43 4.52 33.60
CA ASP A 461 -18.51 5.60 33.17
C ASP A 461 -17.59 5.21 32.00
N PHE A 462 -18.10 4.43 31.03
CA PHE A 462 -17.32 3.91 29.91
C PHE A 462 -16.53 4.99 29.15
N GLU A 463 -17.06 6.20 29.00
CA GLU A 463 -16.35 7.30 28.32
C GLU A 463 -15.05 7.69 29.03
N ARG A 464 -15.06 7.73 30.37
CA ARG A 464 -13.86 7.99 31.17
C ARG A 464 -12.90 6.81 31.10
N VAL A 465 -13.42 5.59 31.23
CA VAL A 465 -12.63 4.35 31.12
C VAL A 465 -11.95 4.23 29.74
N ALA A 466 -12.66 4.62 28.69
CA ALA A 466 -12.15 4.58 27.34
C ALA A 466 -11.10 5.67 27.07
N ALA A 467 -11.26 6.88 27.62
CA ALA A 467 -10.22 7.90 27.60
C ALA A 467 -8.95 7.44 28.35
N ASP A 468 -9.11 6.88 29.56
CA ASP A 468 -8.00 6.39 30.39
C ASP A 468 -7.24 5.22 29.73
N LEU A 469 -7.93 4.40 28.93
CA LEU A 469 -7.36 3.24 28.23
C LEU A 469 -6.96 3.51 26.77
N ALA A 470 -7.11 4.77 26.31
CA ALA A 470 -6.92 5.18 24.91
C ALA A 470 -7.72 4.30 23.92
N LEU A 471 -8.96 3.97 24.27
CA LEU A 471 -9.90 3.25 23.42
C LEU A 471 -10.63 4.27 22.52
N ALA A 472 -10.85 3.90 21.26
CA ALA A 472 -11.75 4.67 20.41
C ALA A 472 -13.19 4.57 20.96
N THR A 473 -13.72 5.66 21.51
CA THR A 473 -15.15 5.77 21.84
C THR A 473 -15.94 6.18 20.60
N GLU A 474 -17.14 5.65 20.46
CA GLU A 474 -18.11 6.14 19.46
C GLU A 474 -18.64 7.56 19.79
N SER A 475 -18.12 8.20 20.83
CA SER A 475 -18.36 9.61 21.20
C SER A 475 -17.11 10.51 21.00
N GLY A 476 -16.27 10.18 20.00
CA GLY A 476 -15.07 10.93 19.63
C GLY A 476 -14.99 11.40 18.17
N THR A 477 -16.08 11.32 17.40
CA THR A 477 -16.19 11.89 16.04
C THR A 477 -17.59 12.46 15.79
N ALA A 478 -18.00 13.44 16.59
CA ALA A 478 -19.12 14.32 16.27
C ALA A 478 -18.59 15.55 15.52
N GLY A 479 -18.26 15.32 14.25
CA GLY A 479 -17.80 16.35 13.33
C GLY A 479 -18.05 15.98 11.87
N THR A 480 -19.04 15.13 11.58
CA THR A 480 -19.62 14.88 10.24
C THR A 480 -21.00 14.23 10.41
N ALA A 481 -22.05 15.03 10.57
CA ALA A 481 -23.45 14.59 10.44
C ALA A 481 -24.19 15.73 9.72
N PRO A 482 -24.31 15.64 8.39
CA PRO A 482 -25.44 14.88 7.81
C PRO A 482 -25.03 13.79 6.80
N GLU A 483 -23.85 13.88 6.18
CA GLU A 483 -23.51 13.07 5.00
C GLU A 483 -23.37 11.56 5.27
N ASN A 484 -22.93 11.15 6.46
CA ASN A 484 -22.72 9.72 6.77
C ASN A 484 -24.03 8.96 7.08
N ALA A 485 -25.05 9.63 7.62
CA ALA A 485 -26.36 9.01 7.82
C ALA A 485 -27.11 8.88 6.47
N GLU A 486 -26.97 9.90 5.62
CA GLU A 486 -27.47 9.88 4.24
C GLU A 486 -26.75 8.82 3.40
N ALA A 487 -25.42 8.71 3.49
CA ALA A 487 -24.64 7.70 2.77
C ALA A 487 -24.94 6.27 3.25
N ALA A 488 -25.16 6.06 4.55
CA ALA A 488 -25.57 4.77 5.09
C ALA A 488 -27.01 4.40 4.68
N ALA A 489 -27.93 5.38 4.65
CA ALA A 489 -29.28 5.19 4.15
C ALA A 489 -29.30 4.89 2.65
N ALA A 490 -28.52 5.63 1.85
CA ALA A 490 -28.37 5.42 0.41
C ALA A 490 -27.73 4.06 0.09
N GLN A 491 -26.71 3.64 0.86
CA GLN A 491 -26.13 2.30 0.70
C GLN A 491 -27.12 1.19 1.09
N ARG A 492 -27.95 1.41 2.12
CA ARG A 492 -29.00 0.47 2.50
C ARG A 492 -30.06 0.35 1.40
N GLU A 493 -30.47 1.47 0.81
CA GLU A 493 -31.41 1.51 -0.32
C GLU A 493 -30.82 0.81 -1.56
N ALA A 494 -29.54 1.04 -1.87
CA ALA A 494 -28.87 0.41 -3.00
C ALA A 494 -28.63 -1.10 -2.83
N LEU A 495 -28.42 -1.57 -1.60
CA LEU A 495 -28.09 -2.98 -1.33
C LEU A 495 -29.33 -3.85 -1.04
N GLN A 496 -30.43 -3.28 -0.55
CA GLN A 496 -31.64 -4.04 -0.24
C GLN A 496 -32.15 -4.88 -1.43
N PRO A 497 -32.24 -4.36 -2.67
CA PRO A 497 -32.66 -5.17 -3.81
C PRO A 497 -31.75 -6.37 -4.08
N LEU A 498 -30.44 -6.23 -3.86
CA LEU A 498 -29.48 -7.32 -4.04
C LEU A 498 -29.63 -8.41 -2.97
N ILE A 499 -29.95 -8.02 -1.73
CA ILE A 499 -30.23 -8.95 -0.64
C ILE A 499 -31.54 -9.69 -0.87
N ASP A 500 -32.56 -9.01 -1.40
CA ASP A 500 -33.85 -9.63 -1.71
C ASP A 500 -33.71 -10.71 -2.80
N LEU A 501 -32.80 -10.53 -3.77
CA LEU A 501 -32.50 -11.56 -4.77
C LEU A 501 -31.89 -12.83 -4.17
N LEU A 502 -31.16 -12.75 -3.05
CA LEU A 502 -30.64 -13.95 -2.38
C LEU A 502 -31.77 -14.82 -1.84
N ALA A 503 -32.89 -14.23 -1.43
CA ALA A 503 -34.03 -14.96 -0.89
C ALA A 503 -34.75 -15.82 -1.95
N LEU A 504 -34.52 -15.53 -3.24
CA LEU A 504 -35.08 -16.27 -4.38
C LEU A 504 -34.26 -17.52 -4.74
N ILE A 505 -33.07 -17.70 -4.15
CA ILE A 505 -32.20 -18.85 -4.42
C ILE A 505 -32.52 -19.95 -3.41
N HIS A 506 -32.98 -21.09 -3.92
CA HIS A 506 -33.39 -22.24 -3.11
C HIS A 506 -32.54 -23.48 -3.35
N ASP A 507 -31.96 -23.61 -4.54
CA ASP A 507 -31.10 -24.72 -4.95
C ASP A 507 -29.62 -24.28 -4.94
N TRP A 508 -28.90 -24.67 -3.89
CA TRP A 508 -27.52 -24.25 -3.67
C TRP A 508 -26.54 -25.37 -4.00
N ASP A 509 -25.52 -25.07 -4.82
CA ASP A 509 -24.38 -25.98 -5.01
C ASP A 509 -23.82 -26.50 -3.68
N PRO A 510 -23.41 -27.77 -3.61
CA PRO A 510 -22.82 -28.34 -2.40
C PRO A 510 -21.49 -27.66 -2.04
N PRO A 511 -21.09 -27.66 -0.76
CA PRO A 511 -19.85 -27.01 -0.31
C PRO A 511 -18.61 -27.52 -1.07
N ALA A 512 -17.88 -26.58 -1.68
CA ALA A 512 -16.72 -26.88 -2.51
C ALA A 512 -15.41 -26.71 -1.73
N ALA A 513 -14.58 -27.75 -1.70
CA ALA A 513 -13.23 -27.67 -1.12
C ALA A 513 -12.24 -27.09 -2.14
N LYS A 514 -11.56 -26.00 -1.78
CA LYS A 514 -10.44 -25.43 -2.56
C LYS A 514 -9.23 -25.26 -1.64
N GLY A 515 -8.28 -26.19 -1.75
CA GLY A 515 -7.12 -26.26 -0.86
C GLY A 515 -7.52 -26.63 0.57
N ARG A 516 -7.06 -25.86 1.58
CA ARG A 516 -7.40 -26.07 3.00
C ARG A 516 -8.72 -25.42 3.45
N ARG A 517 -9.49 -24.83 2.52
CA ARG A 517 -10.73 -24.10 2.83
C ARG A 517 -11.91 -24.74 2.11
N THR A 518 -13.04 -24.80 2.81
CA THR A 518 -14.35 -25.18 2.25
C THR A 518 -15.16 -23.92 2.03
N PHE A 519 -15.74 -23.78 0.85
CA PHE A 519 -16.58 -22.65 0.46
C PHE A 519 -18.02 -23.14 0.37
N ASP A 520 -18.91 -22.53 1.15
CA ASP A 520 -20.34 -22.80 1.18
C ASP A 520 -21.05 -21.48 0.84
N ASP A 521 -21.62 -21.39 -0.37
CA ASP A 521 -22.26 -20.17 -0.86
C ASP A 521 -23.57 -19.86 -0.09
N ARG A 522 -24.24 -20.89 0.45
CA ARG A 522 -25.44 -20.72 1.28
C ARG A 522 -25.07 -20.13 2.63
N GLU A 523 -24.09 -20.71 3.32
CA GLU A 523 -23.61 -20.19 4.62
C GLU A 523 -23.09 -18.75 4.47
N PHE A 524 -22.41 -18.47 3.36
CA PHE A 524 -21.95 -17.13 3.00
C PHE A 524 -23.10 -16.13 2.79
N ALA A 525 -24.13 -16.50 2.01
CA ALA A 525 -25.29 -15.66 1.77
C ALA A 525 -26.08 -15.37 3.06
N GLU A 526 -26.34 -16.40 3.88
CA GLU A 526 -27.01 -16.27 5.18
C GLU A 526 -26.22 -15.37 6.14
N SER A 527 -24.88 -15.43 6.10
CA SER A 527 -24.00 -14.57 6.89
C SER A 527 -24.07 -13.11 6.44
N LEU A 528 -24.06 -12.84 5.12
CA LEU A 528 -24.16 -11.48 4.58
C LEU A 528 -25.50 -10.84 4.87
N THR A 529 -26.61 -11.58 4.69
CA THR A 529 -27.96 -11.07 4.99
C THR A 529 -28.08 -10.68 6.46
N ARG A 530 -27.56 -11.50 7.38
CA ARG A 530 -27.57 -11.19 8.81
C ARG A 530 -26.73 -9.97 9.16
N GLN A 531 -25.55 -9.85 8.56
CA GLN A 531 -24.68 -8.68 8.75
C GLN A 531 -25.35 -7.41 8.25
N PHE A 532 -25.97 -7.46 7.06
CA PHE A 532 -26.69 -6.33 6.49
C PHE A 532 -27.90 -5.92 7.32
N GLN A 533 -28.68 -6.88 7.85
CA GLN A 533 -29.78 -6.60 8.77
C GLN A 533 -29.32 -5.88 10.05
N GLN A 534 -28.15 -6.25 10.58
CA GLN A 534 -27.59 -5.66 11.80
C GLN A 534 -26.95 -4.29 11.58
N LYS A 535 -26.18 -4.11 10.50
CA LYS A 535 -25.33 -2.92 10.29
C LYS A 535 -25.81 -1.97 9.20
N GLY A 536 -26.75 -2.40 8.34
CA GLY A 536 -27.25 -1.64 7.19
C GLY A 536 -26.23 -1.43 6.06
N THR A 537 -25.00 -1.91 6.21
CA THR A 537 -23.87 -1.64 5.31
C THR A 537 -23.04 -2.90 5.07
N LEU A 538 -22.40 -2.99 3.89
CA LEU A 538 -21.49 -4.07 3.51
C LEU A 538 -20.22 -3.49 2.88
N SER A 539 -19.05 -4.10 3.11
CA SER A 539 -17.81 -3.64 2.48
C SER A 539 -17.81 -3.89 0.97
N ASP A 540 -17.07 -3.11 0.19
CA ASP A 540 -17.01 -3.24 -1.28
C ASP A 540 -16.63 -4.65 -1.74
N ARG A 541 -15.75 -5.32 -0.97
CA ARG A 541 -15.38 -6.72 -1.20
C ARG A 541 -16.57 -7.67 -0.99
N GLN A 542 -17.39 -7.42 0.03
CA GLN A 542 -18.61 -8.19 0.29
C GLN A 542 -19.67 -7.93 -0.79
N GLN A 543 -19.84 -6.67 -1.22
CA GLN A 543 -20.74 -6.32 -2.32
C GLN A 543 -20.30 -6.99 -3.64
N GLY A 544 -19.01 -6.97 -3.96
CA GLY A 544 -18.47 -7.65 -5.14
C GLY A 544 -18.61 -9.17 -5.09
N ALA A 545 -18.51 -9.78 -3.90
CA ALA A 545 -18.76 -11.21 -3.71
C ALA A 545 -20.25 -11.55 -3.81
N LEU A 546 -21.13 -10.75 -3.23
CA LEU A 546 -22.59 -10.87 -3.33
C LEU A 546 -23.05 -10.89 -4.79
N ARG A 547 -22.60 -9.91 -5.59
CA ARG A 547 -22.93 -9.82 -7.02
C ARG A 547 -22.49 -11.05 -7.82
N LYS A 548 -21.35 -11.66 -7.45
CA LYS A 548 -20.86 -12.90 -8.07
C LYS A 548 -21.71 -14.11 -7.72
N VAL A 549 -22.17 -14.21 -6.47
CA VAL A 549 -23.09 -15.27 -6.04
C VAL A 549 -24.41 -15.14 -6.79
N LEU A 550 -24.98 -13.94 -6.87
CA LEU A 550 -26.22 -13.70 -7.64
C LEU A 550 -26.09 -14.06 -9.12
N SER A 551 -24.94 -13.76 -9.75
CA SER A 551 -24.66 -14.15 -11.14
C SER A 551 -24.47 -15.65 -11.33
N LYS A 552 -23.92 -16.34 -10.32
CA LYS A 552 -23.77 -17.80 -10.34
C LYS A 552 -25.12 -18.52 -10.32
N TYR A 553 -26.08 -18.02 -9.56
CA TYR A 553 -27.42 -18.61 -9.40
C TYR A 553 -28.50 -17.90 -10.23
N ALA A 554 -28.10 -17.16 -11.28
CA ALA A 554 -28.99 -16.37 -12.12
C ALA A 554 -30.21 -17.15 -12.65
N GLY A 555 -30.07 -18.45 -12.92
CA GLY A 555 -31.16 -19.30 -13.42
C GLY A 555 -32.33 -19.51 -12.44
N GLN A 556 -32.16 -19.17 -11.17
CA GLN A 556 -33.22 -19.23 -10.14
C GLN A 556 -33.89 -17.87 -9.89
N ILE A 557 -33.37 -16.80 -10.51
CA ILE A 557 -33.86 -15.44 -10.30
C ILE A 557 -34.74 -15.06 -11.52
N PRO A 558 -36.06 -14.82 -11.33
CA PRO A 558 -36.94 -14.38 -12.40
C PRO A 558 -36.47 -13.07 -13.02
N ASP A 559 -36.54 -12.97 -14.36
CA ASP A 559 -36.15 -11.80 -15.14
C ASP A 559 -34.73 -11.28 -14.84
N TYR A 560 -33.79 -12.21 -14.57
CA TYR A 560 -32.43 -11.88 -14.17
C TYR A 560 -31.74 -10.91 -15.13
N GLU A 561 -31.92 -11.04 -16.45
CA GLU A 561 -31.27 -10.16 -17.42
C GLU A 561 -31.70 -8.70 -17.28
N THR A 562 -33.01 -8.46 -17.10
CA THR A 562 -33.57 -7.12 -16.85
C THR A 562 -33.05 -6.57 -15.51
N ARG A 563 -33.15 -7.36 -14.44
CA ARG A 563 -32.69 -6.98 -13.10
C ARG A 563 -31.18 -6.78 -13.03
N ALA A 564 -30.41 -7.51 -13.83
CA ALA A 564 -28.96 -7.40 -13.91
C ALA A 564 -28.54 -6.07 -14.55
N SER A 565 -29.27 -5.61 -15.56
CA SER A 565 -29.05 -4.29 -16.17
C SER A 565 -29.39 -3.17 -15.19
N GLU A 566 -30.49 -3.28 -14.44
CA GLU A 566 -30.93 -2.26 -13.48
C GLU A 566 -30.03 -2.17 -12.24
N LEU A 567 -29.59 -3.32 -11.72
CA LEU A 567 -28.81 -3.39 -10.48
C LEU A 567 -27.30 -3.47 -10.71
N GLY A 568 -26.83 -3.48 -11.96
CA GLY A 568 -25.39 -3.59 -12.30
C GLY A 568 -24.79 -4.95 -11.94
N LEU A 569 -25.50 -6.05 -12.23
CA LEU A 569 -25.02 -7.42 -12.03
C LEU A 569 -24.25 -7.92 -13.26
N GLN A 570 -23.35 -8.87 -13.03
CA GLN A 570 -22.60 -9.50 -14.12
C GLN A 570 -23.49 -10.48 -14.88
N ALA A 571 -23.38 -10.49 -16.22
CA ALA A 571 -24.03 -11.48 -17.06
C ALA A 571 -23.72 -12.91 -16.56
N PRO A 572 -24.71 -13.83 -16.58
CA PRO A 572 -24.50 -15.19 -16.10
C PRO A 572 -23.34 -15.83 -16.85
N SER A 573 -22.46 -16.51 -16.12
CA SER A 573 -21.41 -17.29 -16.77
C SER A 573 -22.07 -18.38 -17.60
N ALA A 574 -21.89 -18.34 -18.92
CA ALA A 574 -22.32 -19.43 -19.79
C ALA A 574 -21.78 -20.77 -19.25
N ALA A 575 -22.68 -21.74 -19.10
CA ALA A 575 -22.28 -23.09 -18.70
C ALA A 575 -21.33 -23.66 -19.77
N PRO A 576 -20.26 -24.39 -19.38
CA PRO A 576 -19.39 -25.03 -20.35
C PRO A 576 -20.18 -26.00 -21.24
N THR A 577 -20.03 -25.90 -22.56
CA THR A 577 -20.75 -26.76 -23.51
C THR A 577 -20.07 -28.13 -23.59
N PRO A 578 -20.79 -29.24 -23.42
CA PRO A 578 -20.24 -30.57 -23.67
C PRO A 578 -19.77 -30.68 -25.13
N VAL A 579 -18.61 -31.30 -25.33
CA VAL A 579 -18.16 -31.68 -26.67
C VAL A 579 -18.13 -33.20 -26.79
N ASP A 580 -18.31 -33.69 -28.01
CA ASP A 580 -18.28 -35.12 -28.33
C ASP A 580 -16.83 -35.64 -28.35
N ALA A 581 -16.17 -35.56 -27.20
CA ALA A 581 -14.81 -36.01 -26.96
C ALA A 581 -14.65 -36.38 -25.48
N VAL A 582 -13.81 -37.38 -25.20
CA VAL A 582 -13.48 -37.84 -23.85
C VAL A 582 -12.06 -37.46 -23.47
N CYS A 583 -11.83 -37.21 -22.19
CA CYS A 583 -10.50 -36.90 -21.66
C CYS A 583 -9.58 -38.12 -21.81
N PRO A 584 -8.38 -37.97 -22.40
CA PRO A 584 -7.46 -39.09 -22.61
C PRO A 584 -6.87 -39.65 -21.31
N GLU A 585 -6.87 -38.89 -20.21
CA GLU A 585 -6.28 -39.33 -18.94
C GLU A 585 -7.30 -40.04 -18.03
N CYS A 586 -8.54 -39.54 -17.95
CA CYS A 586 -9.53 -40.06 -17.00
C CYS A 586 -10.85 -40.55 -17.65
N GLY A 587 -11.00 -40.45 -18.98
CA GLY A 587 -12.19 -40.88 -19.71
C GLY A 587 -13.45 -40.02 -19.52
N ALA A 588 -13.39 -38.94 -18.73
CA ALA A 588 -14.54 -38.08 -18.47
C ALA A 588 -14.86 -37.18 -19.69
N PRO A 589 -16.12 -36.74 -19.89
CA PRO A 589 -16.48 -35.87 -21.01
C PRO A 589 -15.64 -34.59 -21.05
N MET A 590 -15.27 -34.13 -22.25
CA MET A 590 -14.59 -32.86 -22.46
C MET A 590 -15.63 -31.73 -22.55
N LEU A 591 -15.26 -30.54 -22.05
CA LEU A 591 -16.09 -29.34 -22.03
C LEU A 591 -15.40 -28.22 -22.79
N GLN A 592 -16.12 -27.52 -23.66
CA GLN A 592 -15.69 -26.25 -24.24
C GLN A 592 -15.90 -25.13 -23.21
N ARG A 593 -14.82 -24.42 -22.88
CA ARG A 593 -14.76 -23.34 -21.90
C ARG A 593 -14.22 -22.08 -22.56
N THR A 594 -14.58 -20.91 -22.03
CA THR A 594 -14.09 -19.62 -22.55
C THR A 594 -13.18 -18.94 -21.53
N ASN A 595 -12.00 -18.51 -21.97
CA ASN A 595 -11.09 -17.73 -21.15
C ASN A 595 -11.63 -16.30 -20.98
N ARG A 596 -12.09 -15.97 -19.78
CA ARG A 596 -12.71 -14.66 -19.48
C ARG A 596 -11.79 -13.45 -19.67
N ARG A 597 -10.46 -13.61 -19.68
CA ARG A 597 -9.50 -12.50 -19.86
C ARG A 597 -9.12 -12.25 -21.32
N LYS A 598 -9.16 -13.29 -22.16
CA LYS A 598 -8.71 -13.24 -23.56
C LYS A 598 -9.82 -13.51 -24.58
N GLY A 599 -11.02 -13.90 -24.14
CA GLY A 599 -12.14 -14.26 -25.01
C GLY A 599 -11.97 -15.59 -25.78
N THR A 600 -10.83 -16.26 -25.64
CA THR A 600 -10.49 -17.48 -26.39
C THR A 600 -11.17 -18.72 -25.81
N THR A 601 -11.73 -19.58 -26.66
CA THR A 601 -12.25 -20.90 -26.28
C THR A 601 -11.13 -21.92 -26.10
N PHE A 602 -11.28 -22.83 -25.14
CA PHE A 602 -10.39 -23.96 -24.89
C PHE A 602 -11.19 -25.17 -24.41
N TYR A 603 -10.67 -26.37 -24.63
CA TYR A 603 -11.31 -27.61 -24.16
C TYR A 603 -10.68 -28.05 -22.85
N GLY A 604 -11.50 -28.44 -21.87
CA GLY A 604 -11.03 -28.92 -20.58
C GLY A 604 -11.86 -30.09 -20.08
N CYS A 605 -11.20 -31.04 -19.41
CA CYS A 605 -11.86 -32.19 -18.81
C CYS A 605 -12.94 -31.76 -17.80
N SER A 606 -14.11 -32.41 -17.84
CA SER A 606 -15.19 -32.19 -16.87
C SER A 606 -14.79 -32.52 -15.43
N ALA A 607 -13.83 -33.44 -15.24
CA ALA A 607 -13.33 -33.85 -13.93
C ALA A 607 -12.14 -33.01 -13.39
N PHE A 608 -11.63 -32.04 -14.14
CA PHE A 608 -10.54 -31.16 -13.69
C PHE A 608 -10.94 -30.34 -12.43
N PRO A 609 -10.08 -30.18 -11.40
CA PRO A 609 -8.67 -30.56 -11.32
C PRO A 609 -8.40 -31.94 -10.68
N LYS A 610 -9.42 -32.79 -10.56
CA LYS A 610 -9.27 -34.14 -9.99
C LYS A 610 -8.86 -35.19 -11.02
N CYS A 611 -9.10 -34.88 -12.30
CA CYS A 611 -8.52 -35.51 -13.47
C CYS A 611 -7.01 -35.37 -13.45
#